data_AF-A0A4P6MZ62-F1
#
_entry.id   AF-A0A4P6MZ62-F1
#
_cell.length_a   1.000
_cell.length_b   1.000
_cell.length_c   1.000
_cell.angle_alpha   90.00
_cell.angle_beta   90.00
_cell.angle_gamma   90.00
#
_symmetry.space_group_name_H-M   'P 1'
#
loop_
_entity.id
_entity.type
_entity.pdbx_description
1 polymer ?
#
loop_
_entity_poly.entity_id
_entity_poly.type
_entity_poly.pdbx_seq_one_letter_code
_entity_poly.pdbx_strand_id
1 'polypeptide(L)'
;MRRHQIDSALLVLRVVAGLTIFLHGWQKLTTAGFGGVGEMFAGMGVPLAGVSGPLTLVIEVVGGILVVLGLATRVVGAVYALVMLGALFIVHLAAGFFVAEGGYELVLLLGAVAAALALAGPGAWSLDAVLAGRRGRAVVDAPERERVEA
;
A
#
# COMPACT_ATOMS: atom_id res chain seq x y z
N MET A 1 -9.31 19.84 15.48
CA MET A 1 -8.11 18.99 15.63
C MET A 1 -6.93 19.73 15.04
N ARG A 2 -5.75 19.72 15.69
CA ARG A 2 -4.59 20.45 15.16
C ARG A 2 -4.01 19.63 14.00
N ARG A 3 -3.78 20.24 12.84
CA ARG A 3 -3.36 19.57 11.58
C ARG A 3 -2.20 18.58 11.77
N HIS A 4 -1.23 18.91 12.63
CA HIS A 4 -0.11 18.04 13.00
C HIS A 4 -0.52 16.68 13.61
N GLN A 5 -1.66 16.60 14.31
CA GLN A 5 -2.14 15.36 14.91
C GLN A 5 -2.60 14.37 13.85
N ILE A 6 -3.29 14.87 12.81
CA ILE A 6 -3.74 14.05 11.67
C ILE A 6 -2.52 13.58 10.87
N ASP A 7 -1.56 14.48 10.61
CA ASP A 7 -0.33 14.11 9.90
C ASP A 7 0.48 13.05 10.66
N SER A 8 0.53 13.13 12.00
CA SER A 8 1.16 12.12 12.84
C SER A 8 0.43 10.78 12.78
N ALA A 9 -0.91 10.80 12.84
CA ALA A 9 -1.72 9.60 12.73
C ALA A 9 -1.54 8.90 11.37
N LEU A 10 -1.52 9.67 10.28
CA LEU A 10 -1.28 9.14 8.93
C LEU A 10 0.14 8.56 8.77
N LEU A 11 1.15 9.17 9.40
CA LEU A 11 2.50 8.60 9.40
C LEU A 11 2.52 7.24 10.10
N VAL A 12 1.91 7.12 11.29
CA VAL A 12 1.85 5.85 12.03
C VAL A 12 1.13 4.79 11.19
N LEU A 13 -0.03 5.13 10.63
CA LEU A 13 -0.79 4.21 9.77
C LEU A 13 0.04 3.75 8.55
N ARG A 14 0.72 4.68 7.86
CA ARG A 14 1.58 4.32 6.70
C ARG A 14 2.73 3.41 7.10
N VAL A 15 3.46 3.75 8.16
CA VAL A 15 4.65 2.98 8.55
C VAL A 15 4.25 1.58 9.00
N VAL A 16 3.24 1.46 9.88
CA VAL A 16 2.83 0.17 10.43
C VAL A 16 2.16 -0.71 9.37
N ALA A 17 1.22 -0.17 8.59
CA ALA A 17 0.55 -0.95 7.55
C ALA A 17 1.50 -1.28 6.40
N GLY A 18 2.29 -0.32 5.94
CA GLY A 18 3.27 -0.52 4.87
C GLY A 18 4.35 -1.53 5.24
N LEU A 19 4.87 -1.49 6.48
CA LEU A 19 5.84 -2.48 6.96
C LEU A 19 5.20 -3.86 7.11
N THR A 20 4.00 -3.95 7.68
CA THR A 20 3.28 -5.23 7.82
C THR A 20 3.08 -5.90 6.47
N ILE A 21 2.58 -5.16 5.47
CA ILE A 21 2.35 -5.69 4.12
C ILE A 21 3.67 -6.04 3.43
N PHE A 22 4.71 -5.20 3.57
CA PHE A 22 6.06 -5.50 3.09
C PHE A 22 6.57 -6.82 3.65
N LEU A 23 6.44 -7.05 4.95
CA LEU A 23 6.92 -8.27 5.61
C LEU A 23 6.17 -9.52 5.12
N HIS A 24 4.88 -9.42 4.84
CA HIS A 24 4.13 -10.52 4.22
C HIS A 24 4.65 -10.84 2.81
N GLY A 25 4.89 -9.81 1.99
CA GLY A 25 5.51 -9.99 0.67
C GLY A 25 6.93 -10.55 0.77
N TRP A 26 7.74 -10.04 1.70
CA TRP A 26 9.11 -10.48 1.93
C TRP A 26 9.17 -11.94 2.38
N GLN A 27 8.26 -12.36 3.27
CA GLN A 27 8.13 -13.75 3.66
C GLN A 27 7.82 -14.61 2.43
N LYS A 28 6.82 -14.25 1.62
CA LYS A 28 6.49 -14.99 0.38
C LYS A 28 7.68 -15.10 -0.58
N LEU A 29 8.43 -14.01 -0.75
CA LEU A 29 9.62 -13.97 -1.59
C LEU A 29 10.70 -14.93 -1.09
N THR A 30 10.94 -14.95 0.22
CA THR A 30 12.04 -15.72 0.82
C THR A 30 11.68 -17.20 1.04
N THR A 31 10.40 -17.53 1.24
CA THR A 31 9.96 -18.91 1.47
C THR A 31 9.59 -19.64 0.18
N ALA A 32 8.93 -18.97 -0.77
CA ALA A 32 8.43 -19.59 -2.00
C ALA A 32 9.13 -19.07 -3.26
N GLY A 33 9.77 -17.91 -3.21
CA GLY A 33 10.36 -17.27 -4.39
C GLY A 33 9.31 -16.80 -5.40
N PHE A 34 9.78 -16.13 -6.45
CA PHE A 34 8.89 -15.64 -7.52
C PHE A 34 8.16 -16.78 -8.25
N GLY A 35 8.81 -17.94 -8.44
CA GLY A 35 8.21 -19.09 -9.10
C GLY A 35 7.17 -19.82 -8.24
N GLY A 36 7.47 -20.04 -6.95
CA GLY A 36 6.62 -20.84 -6.07
C GLY A 36 5.41 -20.09 -5.51
N VAL A 37 5.41 -18.75 -5.52
CA VAL A 37 4.25 -17.96 -5.06
C VAL A 37 2.98 -18.26 -5.90
N GLY A 38 3.13 -18.55 -7.19
CA GLY A 38 1.99 -18.93 -8.03
C GLY A 38 1.35 -20.25 -7.58
N GLU A 39 2.18 -21.24 -7.25
CA GLU A 39 1.70 -22.53 -6.74
C GLU A 39 1.06 -22.39 -5.36
N MET A 40 1.64 -21.56 -4.49
CA MET A 40 1.08 -21.24 -3.18
C MET A 40 -0.33 -20.62 -3.33
N PHE A 41 -0.51 -19.68 -4.25
CA PHE A 41 -1.81 -19.08 -4.54
C PHE A 41 -2.80 -20.08 -5.15
N ALA A 42 -2.32 -21.01 -5.97
CA ALA A 42 -3.15 -22.07 -6.53
C ALA A 42 -3.67 -23.01 -5.44
N GLY A 43 -2.82 -23.35 -4.46
CA GLY A 43 -3.21 -24.14 -3.28
C GLY A 43 -4.24 -23.47 -2.39
N MET A 44 -4.31 -22.13 -2.41
CA MET A 44 -5.34 -21.34 -1.71
C MET A 44 -6.61 -21.13 -2.55
N GLY A 45 -6.69 -21.68 -3.77
CA GLY A 45 -7.85 -21.52 -4.66
C GLY A 45 -7.94 -20.14 -5.34
N VAL A 46 -6.85 -19.36 -5.38
CA VAL A 46 -6.87 -18.03 -5.99
C VAL A 46 -6.92 -18.14 -7.52
N PRO A 47 -7.86 -17.46 -8.21
CA PRO A 47 -7.92 -17.46 -9.67
C PRO A 47 -6.65 -16.89 -10.31
N LEU A 48 -6.30 -17.41 -11.49
CA LEU A 48 -5.12 -16.99 -12.26
C LEU A 48 -3.83 -16.98 -11.42
N ALA A 49 -3.66 -17.97 -10.54
CA ALA A 49 -2.61 -18.00 -9.52
C ALA A 49 -1.19 -17.73 -10.04
N GLY A 50 -0.85 -18.24 -11.24
CA GLY A 50 0.44 -18.00 -11.89
C GLY A 50 0.72 -16.53 -12.23
N VAL A 51 -0.32 -15.68 -12.26
CA VAL A 51 -0.22 -14.23 -12.46
C VAL A 51 -0.51 -13.48 -11.17
N SER A 52 -1.62 -13.82 -10.49
CA SER A 52 -2.09 -13.10 -9.29
C SER A 52 -1.11 -13.23 -8.13
N GLY A 53 -0.45 -14.38 -7.97
CA GLY A 53 0.59 -14.59 -6.98
C GLY A 53 1.79 -13.64 -7.16
N PRO A 54 2.57 -13.78 -8.25
CA PRO A 54 3.73 -12.92 -8.49
C PRO A 54 3.39 -11.43 -8.52
N LEU A 55 2.21 -11.07 -9.05
CA LEU A 55 1.74 -9.68 -9.03
C LEU A 55 1.51 -9.18 -7.60
N THR A 56 0.81 -9.97 -6.77
CA THR A 56 0.59 -9.62 -5.36
C THR A 56 1.91 -9.49 -4.62
N LEU A 57 2.86 -10.38 -4.88
CA LEU A 57 4.20 -10.32 -4.29
C LEU A 57 4.91 -8.99 -4.60
N VAL A 58 4.92 -8.58 -5.87
CA VAL A 58 5.52 -7.29 -6.28
C VAL A 58 4.80 -6.13 -5.61
N ILE A 59 3.46 -6.16 -5.60
CA ILE A 59 2.63 -5.14 -4.96
C ILE A 59 2.95 -5.02 -3.48
N GLU A 60 3.09 -6.13 -2.75
CA GLU A 60 3.37 -6.12 -1.32
C GLU A 60 4.78 -5.60 -1.01
N VAL A 61 5.80 -6.07 -1.72
CA VAL A 61 7.19 -5.68 -1.47
C VAL A 61 7.45 -4.23 -1.92
N VAL A 62 7.16 -3.91 -3.18
CA VAL A 62 7.43 -2.57 -3.72
C VAL A 62 6.46 -1.55 -3.14
N GLY A 63 5.18 -1.89 -3.08
CA GLY A 63 4.17 -1.00 -2.50
C GLY A 63 4.45 -0.70 -1.02
N GLY A 64 5.01 -1.65 -0.26
CA GLY A 64 5.18 -1.49 1.17
C GLY A 64 6.25 -0.44 1.44
N ILE A 65 7.34 -0.50 0.66
CA ILE A 65 8.38 0.53 0.64
C ILE A 65 7.79 1.89 0.23
N LEU A 66 7.00 1.94 -0.84
CA LEU A 66 6.39 3.19 -1.31
C LEU A 66 5.47 3.82 -0.27
N VAL A 67 4.61 3.04 0.38
CA VAL A 67 3.70 3.53 1.43
C VAL A 67 4.49 4.00 2.66
N VAL A 68 5.51 3.28 3.11
CA VAL A 68 6.37 3.70 4.23
C VAL A 68 7.05 5.05 3.93
N LEU A 69 7.58 5.22 2.72
CA LEU A 69 8.19 6.48 2.27
C LEU A 69 7.15 7.59 2.00
N GLY A 70 5.89 7.20 1.80
CA GLY A 70 4.80 8.13 1.52
C GLY A 70 4.84 8.63 0.09
N LEU A 71 5.18 7.73 -0.84
CA LEU A 71 5.19 7.94 -2.27
C LEU A 71 3.98 7.30 -2.92
N ALA A 72 3.29 8.05 -3.77
CA ALA A 72 2.08 7.62 -4.47
C ALA A 72 1.03 6.99 -3.52
N THR A 73 0.96 7.47 -2.27
CA THR A 73 0.23 6.78 -1.18
C THR A 73 -1.22 6.52 -1.54
N ARG A 74 -1.87 7.45 -2.25
CA ARG A 74 -3.27 7.29 -2.65
C ARG A 74 -3.48 6.11 -3.59
N VAL A 75 -2.60 5.98 -4.58
CA VAL A 75 -2.67 4.93 -5.60
C VAL A 75 -2.33 3.59 -4.96
N VAL A 76 -1.23 3.53 -4.22
CA VAL A 76 -0.80 2.27 -3.58
C VAL A 76 -1.80 1.83 -2.51
N GLY A 77 -2.36 2.76 -1.73
CA GLY A 77 -3.43 2.48 -0.77
C GLY A 77 -4.69 1.90 -1.43
N ALA A 78 -5.10 2.43 -2.58
CA ALA A 78 -6.24 1.90 -3.32
C ALA A 78 -5.97 0.47 -3.84
N VAL A 79 -4.77 0.24 -4.38
CA VAL A 79 -4.33 -1.10 -4.83
C VAL A 79 -4.33 -2.08 -3.65
N TYR A 80 -3.78 -1.70 -2.50
CA TYR A 80 -3.81 -2.52 -1.29
C TYR A 80 -5.21 -2.81 -0.80
N ALA A 81 -6.11 -1.83 -0.79
CA ALA A 81 -7.51 -2.07 -0.40
C ALA A 81 -8.17 -3.13 -1.31
N LEU A 82 -7.91 -3.10 -2.62
CA LEU A 82 -8.42 -4.10 -3.56
C LEU A 82 -7.80 -5.49 -3.36
N VAL A 83 -6.48 -5.57 -3.13
CA VAL A 83 -5.81 -6.85 -2.84
C VAL A 83 -6.35 -7.46 -1.54
N MET A 84 -6.51 -6.65 -0.49
CA MET A 84 -7.09 -7.11 0.78
C MET A 84 -8.54 -7.55 0.61
N LEU A 85 -9.34 -6.86 -0.21
CA LEU A 85 -10.71 -7.26 -0.51
C LEU A 85 -10.76 -8.62 -1.22
N GLY A 86 -9.89 -8.83 -2.21
CA GLY A 86 -9.75 -10.12 -2.88
C GLY A 86 -9.33 -11.23 -1.92
N ALA A 87 -8.30 -11.00 -1.11
CA ALA A 87 -7.83 -11.96 -0.11
C ALA A 87 -8.92 -12.29 0.91
N LEU A 88 -9.69 -11.30 1.36
CA LEU A 88 -10.82 -11.49 2.28
C LEU A 88 -11.82 -12.48 1.70
N PHE A 89 -12.35 -12.22 0.50
CA PHE A 89 -13.42 -13.05 -0.06
C PHE A 89 -12.95 -14.41 -0.57
N ILE A 90 -11.73 -14.50 -1.09
CA ILE A 90 -11.22 -15.70 -1.76
C ILE A 90 -10.59 -16.66 -0.75
N VAL A 91 -9.84 -16.15 0.22
CA VAL A 91 -8.98 -16.98 1.09
C VAL A 91 -9.49 -17.03 2.52
N HIS A 92 -9.89 -15.89 3.10
CA HIS A 92 -10.05 -15.79 4.56
C HIS A 92 -11.49 -15.84 5.05
N LEU A 93 -12.50 -15.50 4.23
CA LEU A 93 -13.88 -15.37 4.69
C LEU A 93 -14.45 -16.68 5.24
N ALA A 94 -14.14 -17.81 4.59
CA ALA A 94 -14.62 -19.13 4.99
C ALA A 94 -14.03 -19.62 6.33
N ALA A 95 -12.88 -19.08 6.74
CA ALA A 95 -12.21 -19.43 7.99
C ALA A 95 -12.77 -18.67 9.21
N GLY A 96 -13.75 -17.80 9.02
CA GLY A 96 -14.35 -16.99 10.09
C GLY A 96 -13.50 -15.77 10.44
N PHE A 97 -13.75 -15.16 11.60
CA PHE A 97 -13.15 -13.87 11.95
C PHE A 97 -11.68 -13.97 12.37
N PHE A 98 -11.38 -14.81 13.37
CA PHE A 98 -10.12 -14.75 14.11
C PHE A 98 -8.90 -15.18 13.29
N VAL A 99 -7.84 -14.38 13.35
CA VAL A 99 -6.59 -14.61 12.60
C VAL A 99 -5.92 -15.94 12.98
N ALA A 100 -6.09 -16.41 14.22
CA ALA A 100 -5.50 -17.67 14.71
C ALA A 100 -6.00 -18.90 13.92
N GLU A 101 -7.23 -18.83 13.40
CA GLU A 101 -7.85 -19.88 12.59
C GLU A 101 -7.65 -19.63 11.07
N GLY A 102 -6.84 -18.63 10.71
CA GLY A 102 -6.71 -18.17 9.32
C GLY A 102 -7.84 -17.25 8.87
N GLY A 103 -8.61 -16.68 9.80
CA GLY A 103 -9.74 -15.80 9.52
C GLY A 103 -9.39 -14.42 8.95
N TYR A 104 -10.43 -13.64 8.65
CA TYR A 104 -10.29 -12.36 7.92
C TYR A 104 -9.96 -11.13 8.77
N GLU A 105 -9.79 -11.26 10.09
CA GLU A 105 -9.50 -10.17 11.04
C GLU A 105 -8.36 -9.25 10.57
N LEU A 106 -7.18 -9.81 10.28
CA LEU A 106 -6.01 -9.02 9.88
C LEU A 106 -6.19 -8.39 8.50
N VAL A 107 -6.75 -9.14 7.54
CA VAL A 107 -6.95 -8.67 6.17
C VAL A 107 -7.99 -7.54 6.13
N LEU A 108 -9.05 -7.64 6.91
CA LEU A 108 -10.05 -6.58 7.06
C LEU A 108 -9.43 -5.32 7.66
N LEU A 109 -8.63 -5.46 8.72
CA LEU A 109 -7.97 -4.32 9.37
C LEU A 109 -6.99 -3.62 8.41
N LEU A 110 -6.12 -4.37 7.75
CA LEU A 110 -5.17 -3.82 6.77
C LEU A 110 -5.88 -3.22 5.56
N GLY A 111 -6.96 -3.84 5.09
CA GLY A 111 -7.80 -3.31 4.02
C GLY A 111 -8.45 -1.98 4.39
N ALA A 112 -8.98 -1.86 5.61
CA ALA A 112 -9.56 -0.62 6.12
C ALA A 112 -8.50 0.50 6.25
N VAL A 113 -7.31 0.18 6.76
CA VAL A 113 -6.20 1.15 6.83
C VAL A 113 -5.75 1.58 5.44
N ALA A 114 -5.61 0.63 4.50
CA ALA A 114 -5.24 0.94 3.12
C ALA A 114 -6.28 1.85 2.44
N ALA A 115 -7.58 1.57 2.62
CA ALA A 115 -8.65 2.42 2.13
C ALA A 115 -8.61 3.83 2.76
N ALA A 116 -8.37 3.92 4.07
CA ALA A 116 -8.20 5.20 4.75
C ALA A 116 -7.01 5.99 4.19
N LEU A 117 -5.88 5.35 3.91
CA LEU A 117 -4.71 5.98 3.28
C LEU A 117 -5.00 6.41 1.82
N ALA A 118 -5.78 5.62 1.08
CA ALA A 118 -6.22 5.99 -0.27
C ALA A 118 -7.06 7.28 -0.27
N LEU A 119 -7.97 7.38 0.69
CA LEU A 119 -8.90 8.51 0.84
C LEU A 119 -8.23 9.75 1.45
N ALA A 120 -7.45 9.60 2.52
CA ALA A 120 -6.82 10.70 3.23
C ALA A 120 -5.54 11.21 2.54
N GLY A 121 -4.79 10.30 1.91
CA GLY A 121 -3.52 10.60 1.27
C GLY A 121 -2.31 10.47 2.21
N PRO A 122 -1.14 11.01 1.80
CA PRO A 122 0.16 10.65 2.38
C PRO A 122 0.50 11.35 3.72
N GLY A 123 -0.21 12.43 4.07
CA GLY A 123 0.12 13.31 5.19
C GLY A 123 1.34 14.20 4.94
N ALA A 124 1.57 15.19 5.81
CA ALA A 124 2.66 16.17 5.65
C ALA A 124 4.08 15.56 5.77
N TRP A 125 4.24 14.47 6.52
CA TRP A 125 5.52 13.78 6.72
C TRP A 125 5.74 12.68 5.69
N SER A 126 5.61 13.02 4.41
CA SER A 126 5.74 12.10 3.28
C SER A 126 6.66 12.68 2.21
N LEU A 127 7.29 11.80 1.43
CA LEU A 127 8.05 12.25 0.27
C LEU A 127 7.14 12.92 -0.77
N ASP A 128 5.90 12.47 -0.96
CA ASP A 128 4.91 13.15 -1.82
C ASP A 128 4.76 14.63 -1.43
N ALA A 129 4.61 14.93 -0.13
CA ALA A 129 4.49 16.31 0.36
C ALA A 129 5.76 17.14 0.12
N VAL A 130 6.94 16.55 0.34
CA VAL A 130 8.23 17.22 0.08
C VAL A 130 8.40 17.53 -1.41
N LEU A 131 8.09 16.58 -2.29
CA LEU A 131 8.19 16.76 -3.75
C LEU A 131 7.21 17.82 -4.26
N ALA A 132 5.97 17.83 -3.77
CA ALA A 132 4.98 18.85 -4.11
C ALA A 132 5.44 20.25 -3.68
N GLY A 133 6.00 20.39 -2.48
CA GLY A 133 6.56 21.66 -2.00
C GLY A 133 7.75 22.17 -2.82
N ARG A 134 8.60 21.26 -3.34
CA ARG A 134 9.70 21.62 -4.25
C ARG A 134 9.21 22.11 -5.61
N ARG A 135 8.19 21.45 -6.19
CA ARG A 135 7.58 21.87 -7.46
C ARG A 135 6.95 23.26 -7.36
N GLY A 136 6.28 23.57 -6.25
CA GLY A 136 5.72 24.90 -6.02
C GLY A 136 6.79 26.01 -6.00
N ARG A 137 7.95 25.75 -5.40
CA ARG A 137 9.07 26.72 -5.37
C ARG A 137 9.73 26.90 -6.74
N ALA A 138 9.94 25.82 -7.49
CA ALA A 138 10.53 25.90 -8.83
C ALA A 138 9.68 26.73 -9.82
N VAL A 139 8.34 26.68 -9.70
CA VAL A 139 7.43 27.50 -10.52
C VAL A 139 7.51 28.99 -10.15
N VAL A 140 7.72 29.29 -8.87
CA VAL A 140 7.86 30.68 -8.39
C VAL A 140 9.20 31.27 -8.84
N ASP A 141 10.28 30.50 -8.75
CA ASP A 141 11.64 30.97 -9.05
C ASP A 141 11.99 30.97 -10.56
N ALA A 142 11.08 30.53 -11.44
CA ALA A 142 11.30 30.55 -12.89
C ALA A 142 11.48 32.01 -13.40
N PRO A 143 12.53 32.30 -14.18
CA PRO A 143 12.79 33.65 -14.69
C PRO A 143 11.61 34.15 -15.53
N GLU A 144 11.21 35.39 -15.30
CA GLU A 144 10.02 36.05 -15.88
C GLU A 144 9.96 36.03 -17.42
N ARG A 145 11.09 35.76 -18.08
CA ARG A 145 11.22 35.70 -19.55
C ARG A 145 10.44 34.56 -20.20
N GLU A 146 10.11 33.49 -19.47
CA GLU A 146 9.35 32.34 -20.02
C GLU A 146 7.81 32.50 -19.86
N ARG A 147 7.33 33.45 -19.05
CA ARG A 147 5.88 33.62 -18.77
C ARG A 147 5.14 34.48 -19.78
N VAL A 148 5.87 35.19 -20.65
CA VAL A 148 5.30 36.14 -21.62
C VAL A 148 5.12 35.50 -23.01
N GLU A 149 5.70 34.33 -23.25
CA GLU A 149 5.68 33.65 -24.56
C GLU A 149 4.69 32.48 -24.65
N ALA A 150 3.83 32.27 -23.65
CA ALA A 150 2.84 31.18 -23.59
C ALA A 150 1.38 31.68 -23.68
#